data_AF-A0A4Y3KRY5-F1
#
_entry.id   AF-A0A4Y3KRY5-F1
#
_cell.length_a   1.000
_cell.length_b   1.000
_cell.length_c   1.000
_cell.angle_alpha   90.00
_cell.angle_beta   90.00
_cell.angle_gamma   90.00
#
_symmetry.space_group_name_H-M   'P 1'
#
loop_
_entity.id
_entity.type
_entity.pdbx_description
1 polymer ?
#
loop_
_entity_poly.entity_id
_entity_poly.type
_entity_poly.pdbx_seq_one_letter_code
_entity_poly.pdbx_strand_id
1 'polypeptide(L)'
;MSGVDELIGRLGSGDPNDRMLAVGELVQLGSAAVPGLVGVVRDTASVARGLAAEALAEIADPACADDLAAAVGDLDEEVRANAAVGLSRIGDPRAAEALLRTIDDRQDLLHYPYTASVHALIALGAPALPAVATLLDAPDPVTRQRAFVVVRSVVEAMPGTGDWQELWRELGRYEPGAGDQDRAVAQWQAWIASHI
;
A
#
# COMPACT_ATOMS: atom_id res chain seq x y z
N MET A 1 -2.92 -33.27 -12.91
CA MET A 1 -2.60 -31.86 -12.64
C MET A 1 -3.52 -31.42 -11.53
N SER A 2 -3.00 -30.81 -10.47
CA SER A 2 -3.86 -30.39 -9.36
C SER A 2 -4.75 -29.23 -9.81
N GLY A 3 -5.92 -29.05 -9.19
CA GLY A 3 -6.80 -27.91 -9.53
C GLY A 3 -6.10 -26.55 -9.36
N VAL A 4 -5.13 -26.45 -8.43
CA VAL A 4 -4.32 -25.24 -8.21
C VAL A 4 -3.47 -24.89 -9.43
N ASP A 5 -2.83 -25.87 -10.07
CA ASP A 5 -1.96 -25.64 -11.23
C ASP A 5 -2.74 -25.11 -12.44
N GLU A 6 -3.96 -25.60 -12.62
CA GLU A 6 -4.87 -25.13 -13.67
C GLU A 6 -5.29 -23.67 -13.44
N LEU A 7 -5.66 -23.32 -12.21
CA LEU A 7 -6.01 -21.96 -11.84
C LEU A 7 -4.84 -20.99 -11.98
N ILE A 8 -3.63 -21.41 -11.61
CA ILE A 8 -2.41 -20.63 -11.85
C ILE A 8 -2.21 -20.35 -13.33
N GLY A 9 -2.43 -21.34 -14.20
CA GLY A 9 -2.35 -21.15 -15.65
C GLY A 9 -3.34 -20.10 -16.17
N ARG A 10 -4.56 -20.05 -15.59
CA ARG A 10 -5.61 -19.09 -15.95
C ARG A 10 -5.28 -17.64 -15.58
N LEU A 11 -4.35 -17.39 -14.65
CA LEU A 11 -3.86 -16.04 -14.39
C LEU A 11 -3.18 -15.40 -15.61
N GLY A 12 -2.64 -16.21 -16.54
CA GLY A 12 -2.06 -15.76 -17.80
C GLY A 12 -3.05 -15.68 -18.96
N SER A 13 -4.35 -15.89 -18.71
CA SER A 13 -5.38 -15.92 -19.76
C SER A 13 -5.50 -14.57 -20.49
N GLY A 14 -5.75 -14.62 -21.80
CA GLY A 14 -6.03 -13.41 -22.59
C GLY A 14 -7.35 -12.74 -22.21
N ASP A 15 -8.30 -13.50 -21.64
CA ASP A 15 -9.59 -12.99 -21.18
C ASP A 15 -9.46 -12.40 -19.75
N PRO A 16 -9.69 -11.08 -19.56
CA PRO A 16 -9.66 -10.48 -18.23
C PRO A 16 -10.63 -11.10 -17.23
N ASN A 17 -11.80 -11.55 -17.67
CA ASN A 17 -12.78 -12.15 -16.75
C ASN A 17 -12.28 -13.49 -16.22
N ASP A 18 -11.68 -14.30 -17.08
CA ASP A 18 -11.12 -15.59 -16.70
C ASP A 18 -9.96 -15.42 -15.70
N ARG A 19 -9.10 -14.42 -15.92
CA ARG A 19 -8.04 -14.05 -14.96
C ARG A 19 -8.59 -13.70 -13.59
N MET A 20 -9.61 -12.84 -13.53
CA MET A 20 -10.21 -12.40 -12.26
C MET A 20 -10.95 -13.54 -11.54
N LEU A 21 -11.62 -14.43 -12.28
CA LEU A 21 -12.22 -15.63 -11.70
C LEU A 21 -11.14 -16.54 -11.09
N ALA A 22 -10.03 -16.75 -11.80
CA ALA A 22 -8.92 -17.54 -11.30
C ALA A 22 -8.32 -16.95 -10.02
N VAL A 23 -8.14 -15.62 -9.93
CA VAL A 23 -7.73 -14.94 -8.69
C VAL A 23 -8.70 -15.25 -7.56
N GLY A 24 -10.01 -15.05 -7.77
CA GLY A 24 -11.03 -15.30 -6.75
C GLY A 24 -11.05 -16.76 -6.27
N GLU A 25 -10.93 -17.72 -7.19
CA GLU A 25 -10.86 -19.14 -6.87
C GLU A 25 -9.57 -19.49 -6.08
N LEU A 26 -8.42 -18.94 -6.46
CA LEU A 26 -7.16 -19.13 -5.73
C LEU A 26 -7.20 -18.53 -4.32
N VAL A 27 -7.82 -17.36 -4.16
CA VAL A 27 -8.04 -16.73 -2.85
C VAL A 27 -8.93 -17.60 -1.97
N GLN A 28 -10.00 -18.18 -2.53
CA GLN A 28 -10.87 -19.12 -1.80
C GLN A 28 -10.14 -20.40 -1.34
N LEU A 29 -9.15 -20.86 -2.10
CA LEU A 29 -8.30 -21.99 -1.70
C LEU A 29 -7.32 -21.63 -0.56
N GLY A 30 -7.05 -20.34 -0.34
CA GLY A 30 -6.22 -19.85 0.75
C GLY A 30 -4.79 -20.38 0.70
N SER A 31 -4.25 -20.79 1.86
CA SER A 31 -2.88 -21.29 2.03
C SER A 31 -2.47 -22.39 1.05
N ALA A 32 -3.42 -23.21 0.55
CA ALA A 32 -3.13 -24.26 -0.41
C ALA A 32 -2.62 -23.73 -1.77
N ALA A 33 -3.00 -22.49 -2.14
CA ALA A 33 -2.56 -21.84 -3.37
C ALA A 33 -1.19 -21.13 -3.24
N VAL A 34 -0.75 -20.85 -2.01
CA VAL A 34 0.42 -20.00 -1.72
C VAL A 34 1.70 -20.48 -2.42
N PRO A 35 2.11 -21.76 -2.36
CA PRO A 35 3.37 -22.20 -2.98
C PRO A 35 3.40 -21.95 -4.50
N GLY A 36 2.27 -22.18 -5.18
CA GLY A 36 2.18 -21.98 -6.61
C GLY A 36 2.14 -20.51 -7.01
N LEU A 37 1.40 -19.69 -6.25
CA LEU A 37 1.37 -18.23 -6.43
C LEU A 37 2.74 -17.58 -6.20
N VAL A 38 3.48 -18.00 -5.17
CA VAL A 38 4.87 -17.57 -4.94
C VAL A 38 5.76 -17.94 -6.13
N GLY A 39 5.58 -19.13 -6.69
CA GLY A 39 6.27 -19.54 -7.92
C GLY A 39 6.05 -18.57 -9.07
N VAL A 40 4.81 -18.11 -9.28
CA VAL A 40 4.48 -17.12 -10.31
C VAL A 40 5.11 -15.77 -10.01
N VAL A 41 5.00 -15.25 -8.79
CA VAL A 41 5.56 -13.95 -8.40
C VAL A 41 7.07 -13.88 -8.63
N ARG A 42 7.79 -14.98 -8.38
CA ARG A 42 9.25 -15.07 -8.59
C ARG A 42 9.67 -15.19 -10.07
N ASP A 43 8.77 -15.64 -10.96
CA ASP A 43 9.09 -15.83 -12.37
C ASP A 43 9.03 -14.50 -13.13
N THR A 44 10.14 -13.76 -13.19
CA THR A 44 10.23 -12.44 -13.83
C THR A 44 9.74 -12.38 -15.28
N ALA A 45 9.63 -13.51 -15.99
CA ALA A 45 9.09 -13.57 -17.35
C ALA A 45 7.56 -13.70 -17.41
N SER A 46 6.91 -14.03 -16.29
CA SER A 46 5.47 -14.22 -16.22
C SER A 46 4.71 -12.91 -16.26
N VAL A 47 3.71 -12.86 -17.13
CA VAL A 47 2.76 -11.74 -17.25
C VAL A 47 1.68 -11.76 -16.15
N ALA A 48 1.60 -12.85 -15.38
CA ALA A 48 0.58 -13.07 -14.35
C ALA A 48 1.02 -12.57 -12.96
N ARG A 49 2.20 -11.96 -12.85
CA ARG A 49 2.82 -11.62 -11.56
C ARG A 49 2.02 -10.66 -10.71
N GLY A 50 1.46 -9.62 -11.33
CA GLY A 50 0.61 -8.65 -10.64
C GLY A 50 -0.59 -9.32 -9.96
N LEU A 51 -1.30 -10.17 -10.70
CA LEU A 51 -2.46 -10.94 -10.21
C LEU A 51 -2.07 -11.99 -9.17
N ALA A 52 -0.91 -12.64 -9.33
CA ALA A 52 -0.42 -13.59 -8.34
C ALA A 52 -0.08 -12.89 -7.02
N ALA A 53 0.56 -11.71 -7.08
CA ALA A 53 0.81 -10.88 -5.91
C ALA A 53 -0.49 -10.36 -5.27
N GLU A 54 -1.49 -9.99 -6.08
CA GLU A 54 -2.83 -9.62 -5.61
C GLU A 54 -3.48 -10.77 -4.83
N ALA A 55 -3.49 -11.97 -5.40
CA ALA A 55 -4.03 -13.16 -4.76
C ALA A 55 -3.31 -13.46 -3.44
N LEU A 56 -1.97 -13.39 -3.40
CA LEU A 56 -1.20 -13.55 -2.15
C LEU A 56 -1.55 -12.48 -1.11
N ALA A 57 -1.76 -11.24 -1.54
CA ALA A 57 -2.14 -10.15 -0.64
C ALA A 57 -3.54 -10.32 -0.06
N GLU A 58 -4.50 -10.86 -0.82
CA GLU A 58 -5.84 -11.20 -0.34
C GLU A 58 -5.83 -12.44 0.58
N ILE A 59 -5.00 -13.44 0.27
CA ILE A 59 -4.83 -14.63 1.11
C ILE A 59 -4.18 -14.26 2.46
N ALA A 60 -3.19 -13.35 2.44
CA ALA A 60 -2.47 -12.85 3.60
C ALA A 60 -1.89 -13.95 4.52
N ASP A 61 -1.37 -15.03 3.93
CA ASP A 61 -0.70 -16.10 4.66
C ASP A 61 0.72 -15.65 5.08
N PRO A 62 1.07 -15.66 6.38
CA PRO A 62 2.41 -15.32 6.83
C PRO A 62 3.54 -16.14 6.17
N ALA A 63 3.26 -17.32 5.63
CA ALA A 63 4.23 -18.16 4.94
C ALA A 63 4.82 -17.54 3.66
N CYS A 64 4.16 -16.54 3.06
CA CYS A 64 4.68 -15.80 1.90
C CYS A 64 5.28 -14.43 2.24
N ALA A 65 5.41 -14.07 3.51
CA ALA A 65 5.88 -12.74 3.91
C ALA A 65 7.27 -12.39 3.34
N ASP A 66 8.22 -13.33 3.34
CA ASP A 66 9.55 -13.08 2.77
C ASP A 66 9.53 -12.94 1.25
N ASP A 67 8.62 -13.63 0.58
CA ASP A 67 8.42 -13.52 -0.86
C ASP A 67 7.82 -12.18 -1.25
N LEU A 68 6.82 -11.72 -0.51
CA LEU A 68 6.25 -10.39 -0.69
C LEU A 68 7.30 -9.32 -0.37
N ALA A 69 8.09 -9.48 0.69
CA ALA A 69 9.17 -8.54 1.01
C ALA A 69 10.20 -8.42 -0.13
N ALA A 70 10.53 -9.51 -0.81
CA ALA A 70 11.37 -9.46 -2.00
C ALA A 70 10.67 -8.74 -3.17
N ALA A 71 9.39 -9.01 -3.39
CA ALA A 71 8.59 -8.43 -4.47
C ALA A 71 8.30 -6.92 -4.32
N VAL A 72 8.44 -6.33 -3.12
CA VAL A 72 8.41 -4.87 -2.93
C VAL A 72 9.50 -4.14 -3.74
N GLY A 73 10.59 -4.84 -4.11
CA GLY A 73 11.67 -4.31 -4.94
C GLY A 73 11.48 -4.49 -6.45
N ASP A 74 10.32 -4.96 -6.89
CA ASP A 74 10.14 -5.36 -8.29
C ASP A 74 10.08 -4.18 -9.29
N LEU A 75 10.35 -4.46 -10.57
CA LEU A 75 10.23 -3.45 -11.63
C LEU A 75 8.77 -3.11 -11.95
N ASP A 76 7.85 -4.06 -11.78
CA ASP A 76 6.43 -3.87 -12.02
C ASP A 76 5.75 -3.22 -10.80
N GLU A 77 5.16 -2.04 -10.99
CA GLU A 77 4.47 -1.28 -9.94
C GLU A 77 3.29 -2.05 -9.36
N GLU A 78 2.62 -2.89 -10.17
CA GLU A 78 1.50 -3.69 -9.71
C GLU A 78 1.96 -4.75 -8.70
N VAL A 79 3.09 -5.38 -8.99
CA VAL A 79 3.69 -6.38 -8.09
C VAL A 79 4.17 -5.71 -6.80
N ARG A 80 4.87 -4.58 -6.90
CA ARG A 80 5.36 -3.85 -5.72
C ARG A 80 4.20 -3.44 -4.80
N ALA A 81 3.17 -2.79 -5.34
CA ALA A 81 2.04 -2.30 -4.57
C ALA A 81 1.28 -3.45 -3.90
N ASN A 82 0.99 -4.53 -4.64
CA ASN A 82 0.30 -5.70 -4.09
C ASN A 82 1.15 -6.39 -3.01
N ALA A 83 2.48 -6.46 -3.19
CA ALA A 83 3.37 -7.01 -2.19
C ALA A 83 3.38 -6.20 -0.89
N ALA A 84 3.46 -4.87 -0.99
CA ALA A 84 3.41 -3.99 0.18
C ALA A 84 2.06 -4.10 0.93
N VAL A 85 0.95 -4.15 0.20
CA VAL A 85 -0.39 -4.38 0.77
C VAL A 85 -0.49 -5.75 1.44
N GLY A 86 0.05 -6.79 0.81
CA GLY A 86 0.07 -8.15 1.38
C GLY A 86 0.83 -8.21 2.69
N LEU A 87 2.02 -7.60 2.78
CA LEU A 87 2.76 -7.45 4.04
C LEU A 87 1.93 -6.75 5.12
N SER A 88 1.21 -5.68 4.74
CA SER A 88 0.34 -4.96 5.66
C SER A 88 -0.79 -5.81 6.21
N ARG A 89 -1.42 -6.63 5.37
CA ARG A 89 -2.52 -7.52 5.77
C ARG A 89 -2.05 -8.69 6.61
N ILE A 90 -0.85 -9.21 6.34
CA ILE A 90 -0.17 -10.21 7.18
C ILE A 90 0.15 -9.63 8.57
N GLY A 91 0.32 -8.30 8.68
CA GLY A 91 0.81 -7.65 9.89
C GLY A 91 2.34 -7.74 10.03
N ASP A 92 3.04 -7.88 8.91
CA ASP A 92 4.50 -7.92 8.89
C ASP A 92 5.08 -6.54 9.23
N PRO A 93 6.10 -6.44 10.12
CA PRO A 93 6.66 -5.16 10.53
C PRO A 93 7.31 -4.36 9.38
N ARG A 94 7.66 -5.01 8.26
CA ARG A 94 8.21 -4.36 7.07
C ARG A 94 7.15 -3.59 6.26
N ALA A 95 5.86 -3.78 6.56
CA ALA A 95 4.75 -3.22 5.80
C ALA A 95 4.81 -1.69 5.71
N ALA A 96 5.06 -0.99 6.82
CA ALA A 96 5.04 0.47 6.83
C ALA A 96 6.07 1.07 5.85
N GLU A 97 7.31 0.56 5.86
CA GLU A 97 8.36 0.99 4.93
C GLU A 97 8.02 0.61 3.48
N ALA A 98 7.52 -0.61 3.27
CA ALA A 98 7.11 -1.06 1.94
C ALA A 98 6.01 -0.16 1.34
N LEU A 99 4.98 0.15 2.12
CA LEU A 99 3.86 1.00 1.69
C LEU A 99 4.28 2.44 1.40
N LEU A 100 5.26 2.99 2.14
CA LEU A 100 5.82 4.30 1.85
C LEU A 100 6.55 4.31 0.52
N ARG A 101 7.32 3.26 0.21
CA ARG A 101 8.03 3.12 -1.07
C ARG A 101 7.08 2.99 -2.24
N THR A 102 5.92 2.37 -2.03
CA THR A 102 4.90 2.12 -3.07
C THR A 102 3.73 3.11 -2.98
N ILE A 103 3.89 4.22 -2.25
CA ILE A 103 2.79 5.19 -2.03
C ILE A 103 2.27 5.77 -3.35
N ASP A 104 3.17 5.87 -4.34
CA ASP A 104 2.89 6.44 -5.65
C ASP A 104 2.59 5.42 -6.75
N ASP A 105 2.70 4.12 -6.44
CA ASP A 105 2.44 3.02 -7.37
C ASP A 105 0.92 2.87 -7.63
N ARG A 106 0.57 2.37 -8.83
CA ARG A 106 -0.82 2.09 -9.25
C ARG A 106 -1.77 3.27 -9.07
N GLN A 107 -1.49 4.34 -9.78
CA GLN A 107 -2.31 5.55 -9.71
C GLN A 107 -3.66 5.34 -10.41
N ASP A 108 -4.75 5.35 -9.65
CA ASP A 108 -6.08 5.53 -10.22
C ASP A 108 -6.34 7.02 -10.43
N LEU A 109 -6.35 7.45 -11.70
CA LEU A 109 -6.58 8.86 -12.06
C LEU A 109 -7.96 9.37 -11.63
N LEU A 110 -8.95 8.49 -11.48
CA LEU A 110 -10.29 8.87 -11.01
C LEU A 110 -10.35 9.01 -9.49
N HIS A 111 -9.52 8.26 -8.77
CA HIS A 111 -9.45 8.26 -7.31
C HIS A 111 -8.15 8.91 -6.78
N TYR A 112 -7.53 9.79 -7.55
CA TYR A 112 -6.41 10.60 -7.07
C TYR A 112 -6.84 11.38 -5.80
N PRO A 113 -6.15 11.27 -4.64
CA PRO A 113 -4.81 10.69 -4.39
C PRO A 113 -4.78 9.30 -3.71
N TYR A 114 -5.84 8.50 -3.74
CA TYR A 114 -5.93 7.21 -3.04
C TYR A 114 -5.37 6.05 -3.88
N THR A 115 -4.16 5.61 -3.53
CA THR A 115 -3.58 4.33 -4.03
C THR A 115 -3.88 3.20 -3.03
N ALA A 116 -3.61 1.96 -3.45
CA ALA A 116 -3.71 0.81 -2.54
C ALA A 116 -2.81 0.99 -1.30
N SER A 117 -1.62 1.55 -1.50
CA SER A 117 -0.69 1.86 -0.42
C SER A 117 -1.22 2.94 0.53
N VAL A 118 -1.85 4.00 0.01
CA VAL A 118 -2.50 5.04 0.83
C VAL A 118 -3.61 4.44 1.69
N HIS A 119 -4.47 3.59 1.12
CA HIS A 119 -5.52 2.91 1.90
C HIS A 119 -4.94 2.04 3.01
N ALA A 120 -3.89 1.26 2.71
CA ALA A 120 -3.24 0.41 3.70
C ALA A 120 -2.56 1.24 4.82
N LEU A 121 -1.89 2.35 4.49
CA LEU A 121 -1.31 3.27 5.48
C LEU A 121 -2.38 3.89 6.39
N ILE A 122 -3.54 4.26 5.84
CA ILE A 122 -4.68 4.74 6.65
C ILE A 122 -5.18 3.64 7.58
N ALA A 123 -5.27 2.40 7.09
CA ALA A 123 -5.72 1.25 7.89
C ALA A 123 -4.74 0.88 9.02
N LEU A 124 -3.43 1.09 8.82
CA LEU A 124 -2.44 0.96 9.88
C LEU A 124 -2.64 2.00 10.99
N GLY A 125 -3.19 3.17 10.67
CA GLY A 125 -3.58 4.20 11.63
C GLY A 125 -2.41 4.97 12.23
N ALA A 126 -2.57 5.40 13.49
CA ALA A 126 -1.60 6.23 14.23
C ALA A 126 -0.13 5.76 14.13
N PRO A 127 0.19 4.45 14.24
CA PRO A 127 1.56 3.94 14.07
C PRO A 127 2.24 4.27 12.74
N ALA A 128 1.48 4.54 11.67
CA ALA A 128 2.04 4.92 10.37
C ALA A 128 2.47 6.39 10.30
N LEU A 129 1.91 7.25 11.16
CA LEU A 129 2.08 8.71 11.07
C LEU A 129 3.54 9.17 11.11
N PRO A 130 4.43 8.68 12.00
CA PRO A 130 5.81 9.17 12.05
C PRO A 130 6.55 8.96 10.73
N ALA A 131 6.32 7.82 10.06
CA ALA A 131 6.99 7.49 8.82
C ALA A 131 6.36 8.21 7.62
N VAL A 132 5.04 8.42 7.62
CA VAL A 132 4.35 9.21 6.59
C VAL A 132 4.70 10.70 6.68
N ALA A 133 4.96 11.22 7.88
CA ALA A 133 5.29 12.62 8.09
C ALA A 133 6.58 13.07 7.37
N THR A 134 7.49 12.14 7.08
CA THR A 134 8.72 12.41 6.31
C THR A 134 8.47 12.58 4.82
N LEU A 135 7.23 12.38 4.35
CA LEU A 135 6.84 12.60 2.95
C LEU A 135 6.09 13.92 2.77
N LEU A 136 5.88 14.70 3.84
CA LEU A 136 5.28 16.04 3.75
C LEU A 136 6.23 17.07 3.11
N ASP A 137 7.52 16.79 3.02
CA ASP A 137 8.51 17.58 2.27
C ASP A 137 9.06 16.84 1.05
N ALA A 138 8.38 15.76 0.61
CA ALA A 138 8.79 15.02 -0.58
C ALA A 138 8.93 15.96 -1.79
N PRO A 139 9.92 15.77 -2.69
CA PRO A 139 10.10 16.66 -3.83
C PRO A 139 8.87 16.74 -4.74
N ASP A 140 8.20 15.60 -4.92
CA ASP A 140 7.04 15.49 -5.78
C ASP A 140 5.73 15.91 -5.07
N PRO A 141 4.94 16.84 -5.64
CA PRO A 141 3.70 17.31 -5.04
C PRO A 141 2.64 16.21 -4.87
N VAL A 142 2.64 15.18 -5.72
CA VAL A 142 1.69 14.07 -5.60
C VAL A 142 2.01 13.23 -4.37
N THR A 143 3.28 12.88 -4.17
CA THR A 143 3.75 12.18 -2.97
C THR A 143 3.35 12.94 -1.70
N ARG A 144 3.59 14.26 -1.68
CA ARG A 144 3.18 15.15 -0.58
C ARG A 144 1.67 15.12 -0.34
N GLN A 145 0.88 15.10 -1.39
CA GLN A 145 -0.58 15.08 -1.30
C GLN A 145 -1.09 13.76 -0.73
N ARG A 146 -0.50 12.65 -1.15
CA ARG A 146 -0.80 11.30 -0.64
C ARG A 146 -0.46 11.18 0.84
N ALA A 147 0.73 11.63 1.22
CA ALA A 147 1.16 11.68 2.62
C ALA A 147 0.20 12.50 3.47
N PHE A 148 -0.21 13.68 2.98
CA PHE A 148 -1.17 14.52 3.68
C PHE A 148 -2.55 13.90 3.84
N VAL A 149 -3.04 13.16 2.82
CA VAL A 149 -4.31 12.44 2.94
C VAL A 149 -4.24 11.39 4.03
N VAL A 150 -3.14 10.63 4.12
CA VAL A 150 -2.94 9.66 5.20
C VAL A 150 -2.92 10.38 6.56
N VAL A 151 -2.10 11.44 6.72
CA VAL A 151 -2.01 12.21 7.97
C VAL A 151 -3.38 12.72 8.40
N ARG A 152 -4.10 13.39 7.50
CA ARG A 152 -5.44 13.91 7.78
C ARG A 152 -6.39 12.80 8.20
N SER A 153 -6.53 11.76 7.39
CA SER A 153 -7.52 10.70 7.63
C SER A 153 -7.27 9.96 8.94
N VAL A 154 -6.01 9.73 9.30
CA VAL A 154 -5.67 9.09 10.57
C VAL A 154 -5.88 10.04 11.74
N VAL A 155 -5.42 11.30 11.65
CA VAL A 155 -5.56 12.28 12.75
C VAL A 155 -7.03 12.63 13.03
N GLU A 156 -7.87 12.74 11.99
CA GLU A 156 -9.32 12.93 12.13
C GLU A 156 -10.01 11.75 12.83
N ALA A 157 -9.48 10.54 12.68
CA ALA A 157 -10.01 9.34 13.31
C ALA A 157 -9.48 9.11 14.74
N MET A 158 -8.41 9.79 15.14
CA MET A 158 -7.80 9.64 16.46
C MET A 158 -8.68 10.27 17.56
N PRO A 159 -8.87 9.61 18.71
CA PRO A 159 -9.59 10.22 19.82
C PRO A 159 -8.76 11.34 20.47
N GLY A 160 -9.42 12.47 20.78
CA GLY A 160 -8.79 13.56 21.54
C GLY A 160 -7.98 14.57 20.74
N THR A 161 -7.94 14.47 19.41
CA THR A 161 -7.27 15.45 18.52
C THR A 161 -8.08 16.72 18.28
N GLY A 162 -9.37 16.73 18.64
CA GLY A 162 -10.24 17.89 18.50
C GLY A 162 -10.76 18.10 17.07
N ASP A 163 -11.10 19.33 16.73
CA ASP A 163 -11.53 19.68 15.38
C ASP A 163 -10.33 19.79 14.43
N TRP A 164 -10.40 19.09 13.29
CA TRP A 164 -9.32 19.09 12.30
C TRP A 164 -9.02 20.47 11.74
N GLN A 165 -10.03 21.31 11.49
CA GLN A 165 -9.83 22.63 10.90
C GLN A 165 -9.14 23.59 11.86
N GLU A 166 -9.38 23.46 13.16
CA GLU A 166 -8.63 24.17 14.20
C GLU A 166 -7.18 23.73 14.23
N LEU A 167 -6.93 22.42 14.37
CA LEU A 167 -5.58 21.86 14.43
C LEU A 167 -4.76 22.20 13.17
N TRP A 168 -5.35 22.08 11.98
CA TRP A 168 -4.69 22.43 10.73
C TRP A 168 -4.34 23.90 10.63
N ARG A 169 -5.16 24.80 11.18
CA ARG A 169 -4.82 26.24 11.27
C ARG A 169 -3.68 26.50 12.26
N GLU A 170 -3.68 25.83 13.40
CA GLU A 170 -2.65 25.97 14.44
C GLU A 170 -1.28 25.49 13.96
N LEU A 171 -1.25 24.37 13.23
CA LEU A 171 -0.04 23.75 12.69
C LEU A 171 0.40 24.33 11.33
N GLY A 172 -0.17 25.46 10.90
CA GLY A 172 0.38 26.25 9.80
C GLY A 172 -0.21 26.00 8.41
N ARG A 173 -1.42 25.42 8.29
CA ARG A 173 -2.17 25.22 7.04
C ARG A 173 -1.34 24.60 5.91
N TYR A 174 -0.82 23.41 6.17
CA TYR A 174 -0.08 22.65 5.17
C TYR A 174 -0.92 22.44 3.89
N GLU A 175 -0.33 22.70 2.72
CA GLU A 175 -0.93 22.63 1.38
C GLU A 175 0.04 21.90 0.45
N PRO A 176 -0.19 20.62 0.10
CA PRO A 176 0.76 19.79 -0.62
C PRO A 176 1.35 20.40 -1.91
N GLY A 177 0.59 21.26 -2.61
CA GLY A 177 1.01 21.90 -3.86
C GLY A 177 1.85 23.17 -3.72
N ALA A 178 1.99 23.73 -2.51
CA ALA A 178 2.74 24.96 -2.31
C ALA A 178 4.26 24.70 -2.24
N GLY A 179 5.06 25.66 -2.72
CA GLY A 179 6.51 25.53 -2.84
C GLY A 179 7.34 26.03 -1.66
N ASP A 180 6.73 26.65 -0.65
CA ASP A 180 7.40 27.16 0.56
C ASP A 180 6.56 26.82 1.79
N GLN A 181 6.79 25.64 2.36
CA GLN A 181 6.00 25.08 3.47
C GLN A 181 6.84 24.54 4.62
N ASP A 182 8.15 24.81 4.64
CA ASP A 182 9.10 24.23 5.61
C ASP A 182 8.64 24.41 7.05
N ARG A 183 8.05 25.58 7.37
CA ARG A 183 7.50 25.84 8.69
C ARG A 183 6.32 24.93 9.03
N ALA A 184 5.35 24.78 8.13
CA ALA A 184 4.17 23.95 8.37
C ALA A 184 4.57 22.47 8.47
N VAL A 185 5.47 22.01 7.58
CA VAL A 185 6.05 20.66 7.64
C VAL A 185 6.69 20.40 9.01
N ALA A 186 7.59 21.30 9.45
CA ALA A 186 8.26 21.14 10.74
C ALA A 186 7.28 21.12 11.93
N GLN A 187 6.23 21.94 11.89
CA GLN A 187 5.18 21.95 12.91
C GLN A 187 4.39 20.63 12.94
N TRP A 188 3.99 20.11 11.78
CA TRP A 188 3.29 18.83 11.69
C TRP A 188 4.15 17.65 12.13
N GLN A 189 5.41 17.58 11.68
CA GLN A 189 6.35 16.54 12.10
C GLN A 189 6.60 16.56 13.61
N ALA A 190 6.79 17.76 14.20
CA ALA A 190 6.97 17.90 15.64
C ALA A 190 5.71 17.54 16.44
N TRP A 191 4.53 17.89 15.94
CA TRP A 191 3.27 17.51 16.55
C TRP A 191 3.08 15.99 16.53
N ILE A 192 3.28 15.33 15.38
CA ILE A 192 3.18 13.87 15.25
C ILE A 192 4.15 13.18 16.21
N ALA A 193 5.40 13.62 16.28
CA ALA A 193 6.42 13.05 17.16
C ALA A 193 6.15 13.22 18.66
N SER A 194 5.21 14.11 19.06
CA SER A 194 4.86 14.34 20.46
C SER A 194 3.53 13.73 20.89
N HIS A 195 2.73 13.23 19.95
CA HIS A 195 1.37 12.71 20.21
C HIS A 195 1.18 11.23 19.87
N ILE A 196 2.18 10.60 19.22
CA ILE A 196 2.21 9.18 18.83
C ILE A 196 3.37 8.51 19.53
#